data_AF-A0A645C949-F1
#
_entry.id   AF-A0A645C949-F1
#
_cell.length_a   1.000
_cell.length_b   1.000
_cell.length_c   1.000
_cell.angle_alpha   90.00
_cell.angle_beta   90.00
_cell.angle_gamma   90.00
#
_symmetry.space_group_name_H-M   'P 1'
#
loop_
_entity.id
_entity.type
_entity.pdbx_description
1 polymer ?
#
loop_
_entity_poly.entity_id
_entity_poly.type
_entity_poly.pdbx_seq_one_letter_code
_entity_poly.pdbx_strand_id
1 'polypeptide(L)'
;MGINDIATGKETSEQVIKGLTEVTQRLKARGIKVIGATLSPTAGRLNTKYDTAETYERRLAVNHFIRTSNIFDGVVDFEAAVKDPNNPSQMLRDFIPNSTYGSLDGKIGDFLHPNRAGFIKMSQAFELSLFDSKKQ
;
A
#
# COMPACT_ATOMS: atom_id res chain seq x y z
N MET A 1 6.32 -0.53 4.99
CA MET A 1 6.86 -1.86 4.58
C MET A 1 5.86 -2.49 3.63
N GLY A 2 6.30 -3.31 2.68
CA GLY A 2 5.44 -4.08 1.79
C GLY A 2 5.92 -4.07 0.34
N ILE A 3 5.63 -3.01 -0.42
CA ILE A 3 5.83 -2.96 -1.88
C ILE A 3 7.26 -3.34 -2.31
N ASN A 4 8.29 -2.81 -1.65
CA ASN A 4 9.69 -3.15 -1.98
C ASN A 4 10.07 -4.58 -1.55
N ASP A 5 9.53 -5.05 -0.44
CA ASP A 5 9.76 -6.38 0.10
C ASP A 5 9.21 -7.45 -0.86
N ILE A 6 7.98 -7.26 -1.36
CA ILE A 6 7.34 -8.19 -2.30
C ILE A 6 7.92 -8.13 -3.72
N ALA A 7 8.34 -6.94 -4.18
CA ALA A 7 8.79 -6.73 -5.56
C ALA A 7 10.25 -7.12 -5.79
N THR A 8 11.08 -7.17 -4.74
CA THR A 8 12.47 -7.62 -4.90
C THR A 8 12.62 -9.13 -5.01
N GLY A 9 11.54 -9.89 -4.75
CA GLY A 9 11.55 -11.35 -4.75
C GLY A 9 12.36 -11.96 -3.59
N LYS A 10 12.90 -11.14 -2.70
CA LYS A 10 13.72 -11.58 -1.56
C LYS A 10 12.86 -12.14 -0.43
N GLU A 11 11.66 -11.61 -0.26
CA GLU A 11 10.74 -11.99 0.81
C GLU A 11 9.43 -12.51 0.22
N THR A 12 8.89 -13.59 0.80
CA THR A 12 7.54 -14.07 0.50
C THR A 12 6.48 -13.21 1.20
N SER A 13 5.21 -13.34 0.78
CA SER A 13 4.07 -12.73 1.47
C SER A 13 4.04 -13.09 2.94
N GLU A 14 4.37 -14.34 3.30
CA GLU A 14 4.35 -14.85 4.66
C GLU A 14 5.44 -14.19 5.51
N GLN A 15 6.63 -13.96 4.95
CA GLN A 15 7.72 -13.26 5.63
C GLN A 15 7.34 -11.80 5.91
N VAL A 16 6.74 -11.12 4.93
CA VAL A 16 6.22 -9.75 5.09
C VAL A 16 5.12 -9.69 6.16
N ILE A 17 4.16 -10.62 6.12
CA ILE A 17 3.07 -10.73 7.09
C ILE A 17 3.61 -10.97 8.50
N LYS A 18 4.61 -11.86 8.64
CA LYS A 18 5.27 -12.13 9.92
C LYS A 18 5.94 -10.86 10.45
N GLY A 19 6.68 -10.13 9.62
CA GLY A 19 7.31 -8.86 10.00
C GLY A 19 6.29 -7.81 10.45
N LEU A 20 5.19 -7.65 9.71
CA LEU A 20 4.07 -6.76 10.09
C LEU A 20 3.47 -7.14 11.44
N THR A 21 3.29 -8.44 11.68
CA THR A 21 2.75 -8.97 12.94
C THR A 21 3.69 -8.66 14.12
N GLU A 22 4.98 -8.97 13.98
CA GLU A 22 5.97 -8.74 15.04
C GLU A 22 6.13 -7.26 15.39
N VAL A 23 6.20 -6.38 14.39
CA VAL A 23 6.30 -4.93 14.60
C VAL A 23 5.03 -4.41 15.30
N THR A 24 3.86 -4.83 14.85
CA THR A 24 2.57 -4.43 15.45
C THR A 24 2.49 -4.86 16.91
N GLN A 25 2.86 -6.10 17.24
CA GLN A 25 2.87 -6.59 18.61
C GLN A 25 3.82 -5.79 19.51
N ARG A 26 5.04 -5.49 19.03
CA ARG A 26 6.03 -4.69 19.79
C ARG A 26 5.57 -3.27 20.05
N LEU A 27 4.89 -2.64 19.08
CA LEU A 27 4.33 -1.29 19.23
C LEU A 27 3.16 -1.29 20.21
N LYS A 28 2.23 -2.23 20.07
CA LYS A 28 1.06 -2.34 20.96
C LYS A 28 1.46 -2.68 22.40
N ALA A 29 2.50 -3.49 22.61
CA ALA A 29 3.08 -3.75 23.93
C ALA A 29 3.60 -2.48 24.64
N ARG A 30 3.85 -1.40 23.88
CA ARG A 30 4.25 -0.08 24.39
C ARG A 30 3.09 0.92 24.43
N GLY A 31 1.85 0.46 24.27
CA GLY A 31 0.66 1.31 24.25
C GLY A 31 0.54 2.19 22.99
N ILE A 32 1.31 1.90 21.93
CA ILE A 32 1.26 2.66 20.68
C ILE A 32 0.16 2.09 19.79
N LYS A 33 -0.76 2.95 19.36
CA LYS A 33 -1.80 2.62 18.38
C LYS A 33 -1.16 2.36 17.02
N VAL A 34 -1.54 1.28 16.34
CA VAL A 34 -1.02 0.90 15.04
C VAL A 34 -2.15 0.84 14.02
N ILE A 35 -2.04 1.64 12.96
CA ILE A 35 -2.97 1.64 11.82
C ILE A 35 -2.29 0.91 10.67
N GLY A 36 -2.92 -0.16 10.17
CA GLY A 36 -2.49 -0.87 8.97
C GLY A 36 -2.91 -0.12 7.71
N ALA A 37 -2.12 -0.18 6.65
CA ALA A 37 -2.48 0.41 5.37
C ALA A 37 -2.16 -0.54 4.21
N THR A 38 -3.12 -0.74 3.31
CA THR A 38 -2.94 -1.65 2.17
C THR A 38 -1.88 -1.13 1.19
N LEU A 39 -1.24 -2.04 0.48
CA LEU A 39 -0.28 -1.77 -0.57
C LEU A 39 -1.00 -1.34 -1.85
N SER A 40 -0.61 -0.19 -2.39
CA SER A 40 -1.15 0.35 -3.65
C SER A 40 -0.87 -0.55 -4.86
N PRO A 41 -1.65 -0.43 -5.95
CA PRO A 41 -1.39 -1.17 -7.19
C PRO A 41 -0.02 -0.79 -7.79
N THR A 42 0.59 -1.72 -8.52
CA THR A 42 1.96 -1.58 -9.06
C THR A 42 2.06 -1.91 -10.55
N ALA A 43 0.97 -2.34 -11.20
CA ALA A 43 0.99 -2.69 -12.62
C ALA A 43 0.98 -1.44 -13.51
N GLY A 44 1.48 -1.59 -14.74
CA GLY A 44 1.47 -0.55 -15.77
C GLY A 44 2.86 -0.12 -16.25
N ARG A 45 3.92 -0.62 -15.61
CA ARG A 45 5.31 -0.49 -16.08
C ARG A 45 5.87 -1.88 -16.39
N LEU A 46 5.59 -2.33 -17.62
CA LEU A 46 6.01 -3.63 -18.15
C LEU A 46 7.52 -3.84 -17.95
N ASN A 47 7.90 -5.11 -17.73
CA ASN A 47 9.29 -5.55 -17.54
C ASN A 47 9.98 -4.99 -16.30
N THR A 48 9.23 -4.58 -15.28
CA THR A 48 9.77 -4.28 -13.95
C THR A 48 9.42 -5.38 -12.97
N LYS A 49 10.26 -5.57 -11.95
CA LYS A 49 9.99 -6.49 -10.83
C LYS A 49 8.71 -6.16 -10.02
N TYR A 50 8.17 -4.96 -10.23
CA TYR A 50 6.93 -4.48 -9.61
C TYR A 50 5.67 -4.87 -10.40
N ASP A 51 5.82 -5.35 -11.64
CA ASP A 51 4.74 -5.70 -12.57
C ASP A 51 4.92 -7.15 -13.07
N THR A 52 4.95 -8.09 -12.12
CA THR A 52 4.98 -9.54 -12.38
C THR A 52 3.78 -10.22 -11.72
N ALA A 53 3.37 -11.38 -12.24
CA ALA A 53 2.30 -12.18 -11.63
C ALA A 53 2.61 -12.53 -10.17
N GLU A 54 3.87 -12.87 -9.89
CA GLU A 54 4.32 -13.19 -8.53
C GLU A 54 4.21 -12.00 -7.57
N THR A 55 4.64 -10.80 -7.99
CA THR A 55 4.50 -9.58 -7.19
C THR A 55 3.04 -9.23 -6.98
N TYR A 56 2.19 -9.42 -8.00
CA TYR A 56 0.75 -9.21 -7.91
C TYR A 56 0.09 -10.11 -6.85
N GLU A 57 0.36 -11.42 -6.90
CA GLU A 57 -0.19 -12.38 -5.93
C GLU A 57 0.28 -12.09 -4.50
N ARG A 58 1.58 -11.81 -4.32
CA ARG A 58 2.12 -11.43 -3.01
C ARG A 58 1.46 -10.18 -2.45
N ARG A 59 1.25 -9.16 -3.30
CA ARG A 59 0.57 -7.92 -2.93
C ARG A 59 -0.86 -8.19 -2.46
N LEU A 60 -1.60 -9.03 -3.19
CA LEU A 60 -2.96 -9.42 -2.81
C LEU A 60 -2.99 -10.18 -1.48
N ALA A 61 -2.07 -11.11 -1.26
CA ALA A 61 -1.97 -11.86 -0.01
C ALA A 61 -1.71 -10.93 1.19
N VAL A 62 -0.75 -10.00 1.07
CA VAL A 62 -0.46 -9.02 2.12
C VAL A 62 -1.64 -8.07 2.35
N ASN A 63 -2.30 -7.60 1.28
CA ASN A 63 -3.47 -6.74 1.40
C ASN A 63 -4.66 -7.45 2.04
N HIS A 64 -4.88 -8.73 1.72
CA HIS A 64 -5.90 -9.54 2.36
C HIS A 64 -5.63 -9.65 3.85
N PHE A 65 -4.40 -9.98 4.25
CA PHE A 65 -4.00 -10.04 5.65
C PHE A 65 -4.22 -8.69 6.38
N ILE A 66 -3.84 -7.57 5.76
CA ILE A 66 -4.01 -6.24 6.35
C ILE A 66 -5.49 -5.98 6.66
N ARG A 67 -6.40 -6.36 5.75
CA ARG A 67 -7.84 -6.15 5.92
C ARG A 67 -8.49 -7.07 6.94
N THR A 68 -8.04 -8.32 7.07
CA THR A 68 -8.81 -9.36 7.80
C THR A 68 -8.18 -9.80 9.12
N SER A 69 -6.90 -9.52 9.35
CA SER A 69 -6.16 -10.03 10.52
C SER A 69 -6.62 -9.47 11.87
N ASN A 70 -7.25 -8.30 11.89
CA ASN A 70 -7.67 -7.58 13.11
C ASN A 70 -6.55 -7.33 14.14
N ILE A 71 -5.27 -7.42 13.74
CA ILE A 71 -4.15 -7.12 14.65
C ILE A 71 -3.92 -5.62 14.83
N PHE A 72 -4.32 -4.83 13.84
CA PHE A 72 -4.24 -3.37 13.82
C PHE A 72 -5.39 -2.75 14.59
N ASP A 73 -5.19 -1.54 15.12
CA ASP A 73 -6.24 -0.76 15.78
C ASP A 73 -7.16 -0.04 14.77
N GLY A 74 -6.81 -0.11 13.49
CA GLY A 74 -7.60 0.33 12.36
C GLY A 74 -6.87 0.06 11.05
N VAL A 75 -7.59 0.14 9.93
CA VAL A 75 -7.05 -0.13 8.60
C VAL A 75 -7.46 1.00 7.65
N VAL A 76 -6.51 1.44 6.82
CA VAL A 76 -6.76 2.39 5.73
C VAL A 76 -6.52 1.70 4.40
N ASP A 77 -7.51 1.73 3.52
CA ASP A 77 -7.44 1.03 2.24
C ASP A 77 -6.90 1.95 1.12
N PHE A 78 -5.57 2.08 1.07
CA PHE A 78 -4.91 2.84 0.00
C PHE A 78 -5.06 2.21 -1.38
N GLU A 79 -5.11 0.89 -1.48
CA GLU A 79 -5.43 0.21 -2.75
C GLU A 79 -6.79 0.70 -3.28
N ALA A 80 -7.83 0.69 -2.45
CA ALA A 80 -9.14 1.17 -2.85
C ALA A 80 -9.14 2.67 -3.18
N ALA A 81 -8.31 3.47 -2.49
CA ALA A 81 -8.24 4.91 -2.71
C ALA A 81 -7.66 5.30 -4.07
N VAL A 82 -6.71 4.53 -4.60
CA VAL A 82 -5.91 4.94 -5.77
C VAL A 82 -6.04 4.04 -7.00
N LYS A 83 -6.67 2.86 -6.89
CA LYS A 83 -6.83 1.95 -8.03
C LYS A 83 -7.70 2.54 -9.13
N ASP A 84 -7.40 2.17 -10.37
CA ASP A 84 -8.31 2.40 -11.50
C ASP A 84 -9.55 1.50 -11.33
N PRO A 85 -10.78 2.04 -11.32
CA PRO A 85 -11.99 1.21 -11.19
C PRO A 85 -12.19 0.26 -12.37
N ASN A 86 -11.66 0.58 -13.55
CA ASN A 86 -11.72 -0.26 -14.75
C ASN A 86 -10.55 -1.24 -14.85
N ASN A 87 -9.46 -0.98 -14.13
CA ASN A 87 -8.32 -1.90 -14.04
C ASN A 87 -7.68 -1.87 -12.63
N PRO A 88 -8.22 -2.63 -11.66
CA PRO A 88 -7.77 -2.60 -10.27
C PRO A 88 -6.29 -2.94 -10.03
N SER A 89 -5.62 -3.57 -11.02
CA SER A 89 -4.19 -3.86 -10.95
C SER A 89 -3.31 -2.61 -11.13
N GLN A 90 -3.87 -1.53 -11.65
CA GLN A 90 -3.19 -0.26 -11.93
C GLN A 90 -3.71 0.86 -11.05
N MET A 91 -2.85 1.85 -10.83
CA MET A 91 -3.26 3.12 -10.26
C MET A 91 -4.08 3.91 -11.29
N LEU A 92 -5.09 4.65 -10.84
CA LEU A 92 -5.87 5.54 -11.68
C LEU A 92 -4.93 6.51 -12.42
N ARG A 93 -5.14 6.67 -13.73
CA ARG A 93 -4.27 7.48 -14.59
C ARG A 93 -4.02 8.89 -14.07
N ASP A 94 -5.01 9.54 -13.47
CA ASP A 94 -4.87 10.89 -12.93
C ASP A 94 -3.87 10.99 -11.76
N PHE A 95 -3.53 9.86 -11.13
CA PHE A 95 -2.60 9.77 -10.00
C PHE A 95 -1.17 9.41 -10.42
N ILE A 96 -0.88 9.22 -11.71
CA ILE A 96 0.43 8.77 -12.22
C ILE A 96 1.33 9.92 -12.78
N PRO A 97 0.82 10.92 -13.53
CA PRO A 97 1.66 11.97 -14.12
C PRO A 97 2.43 12.76 -13.07
N ASN A 98 3.69 13.10 -13.36
CA ASN A 98 4.55 13.95 -12.52
C ASN A 98 4.87 13.38 -11.13
N SER A 99 5.05 12.06 -10.98
CA SER A 99 5.78 11.59 -9.79
C SER A 99 7.19 12.19 -9.86
N THR A 100 7.63 12.88 -8.80
CA THR A 100 8.91 13.61 -8.72
C THR A 100 10.14 12.73 -9.00
N TYR A 101 9.95 11.41 -9.09
CA TYR A 101 10.97 10.39 -9.37
C TYR A 101 10.77 9.63 -10.69
N GLY A 102 9.69 9.88 -11.44
CA GLY A 102 9.21 8.96 -12.46
C GLY A 102 9.29 9.39 -13.92
N SER A 103 9.66 10.63 -14.27
CA SER A 103 9.72 11.02 -15.68
C SER A 103 10.92 11.92 -15.98
N LEU A 104 11.87 11.38 -16.76
CA LEU A 104 13.00 12.12 -17.32
C LEU A 104 12.60 12.93 -18.58
N ASP A 105 11.37 12.76 -19.08
CA ASP A 105 10.90 13.27 -20.38
C ASP A 105 9.48 13.86 -20.37
N GLY A 106 8.88 14.04 -19.18
CA GLY A 106 7.55 14.62 -18.99
C GLY A 106 6.37 13.78 -19.49
N LYS A 107 6.53 12.48 -19.77
CA LYS A 107 5.45 11.69 -20.41
C LYS A 107 5.04 10.34 -19.83
N ILE A 108 5.74 9.69 -18.92
CA ILE A 108 5.24 8.45 -18.30
C ILE A 108 5.69 8.40 -16.85
N GLY A 109 4.76 8.39 -15.89
CA GLY A 109 5.07 8.17 -14.46
C GLY A 109 5.47 6.72 -14.20
N ASP A 110 5.99 6.41 -13.02
CA ASP A 110 6.55 5.08 -12.73
C ASP A 110 5.51 4.00 -12.38
N PHE A 111 4.21 4.34 -12.34
CA PHE A 111 3.09 3.48 -11.92
C PHE A 111 3.22 2.92 -10.49
N LEU A 112 4.10 3.51 -9.68
CA LEU A 112 4.44 3.04 -8.33
C LEU A 112 4.18 4.12 -7.28
N HIS A 113 4.64 5.34 -7.56
CA HIS A 113 4.51 6.47 -6.65
C HIS A 113 3.38 7.37 -7.11
N PRO A 114 2.32 7.54 -6.30
CA PRO A 114 1.26 8.48 -6.61
C PRO A 114 1.82 9.90 -6.75
N ASN A 115 1.24 10.69 -7.64
CA ASN A 115 1.48 12.12 -7.69
C ASN A 115 0.76 12.83 -6.54
N ARG A 116 0.83 14.17 -6.52
CA ARG A 116 0.17 14.99 -5.50
C ARG A 116 -1.32 14.69 -5.36
N ALA A 117 -2.06 14.53 -6.46
CA ALA A 117 -3.49 14.23 -6.41
C ALA A 117 -3.75 12.85 -5.81
N GLY A 118 -2.93 11.85 -6.15
CA GLY A 118 -3.00 10.51 -5.56
C GLY A 118 -2.72 10.51 -4.06
N PHE A 119 -1.70 11.24 -3.59
CA PHE A 119 -1.45 11.40 -2.15
C PHE A 119 -2.57 12.12 -1.41
N ILE A 120 -3.18 13.15 -2.02
CA ILE A 120 -4.38 13.79 -1.46
C ILE A 120 -5.51 12.75 -1.35
N LYS A 121 -5.73 11.94 -2.37
CA LYS A 121 -6.77 10.91 -2.33
C LYS A 121 -6.51 9.85 -1.25
N MET A 122 -5.26 9.44 -1.05
CA MET A 122 -4.87 8.57 0.06
C MET A 122 -5.12 9.22 1.42
N SER A 123 -4.83 10.52 1.57
CA SER A 123 -5.10 11.23 2.84
C SER A 123 -6.58 11.29 3.18
N GLN A 124 -7.45 11.35 2.16
CA GLN A 124 -8.90 11.33 2.32
C GLN A 124 -9.46 9.94 2.67
N ALA A 125 -8.65 8.88 2.57
CA ALA A 125 -9.06 7.52 2.93
C ALA A 125 -9.00 7.26 4.45
N PHE A 126 -8.41 8.16 5.23
CA PHE A 126 -8.40 8.07 6.68
C PHE A 126 -9.77 8.46 7.24
N GLU A 127 -10.40 7.55 7.98
CA GLU A 127 -11.52 7.91 8.84
C GLU A 127 -10.99 8.62 10.10
N LEU A 128 -11.53 9.79 10.45
CA LEU A 128 -11.01 10.58 11.58
C LEU A 128 -11.16 9.86 12.93
N SER A 129 -12.14 8.95 13.04
CA SER A 129 -12.32 8.06 14.20
C SER A 129 -11.09 7.21 14.50
N LEU A 130 -10.21 6.98 13.52
CA LEU A 130 -8.92 6.31 13.70
C LEU A 130 -7.96 7.07 14.62
N PHE A 131 -8.22 8.33 14.93
CA PHE A 131 -7.39 9.15 15.82
C PHE A 131 -8.04 9.44 17.16
N ASP A 132 -9.28 9.00 17.35
CA ASP A 132 -9.95 9.14 18.63
C ASP A 132 -9.20 8.33 19.70
N SER A 133 -9.02 8.97 20.85
CA SER A 133 -8.57 8.31 22.06
C SER A 133 -9.69 7.39 22.53
N LYS A 134 -9.39 6.14 22.90
CA LYS A 134 -10.36 5.37 23.69
C LYS A 134 -10.67 6.20 24.94
N LYS A 135 -11.93 6.59 25.15
CA LYS A 135 -12.36 7.11 26.46
C LYS A 135 -11.97 6.04 27.48
N GLN A 136 -11.08 6.42 28.41
CA GLN A 136 -10.76 5.58 29.58
C GLN A 136 -11.98 5.49 30.48
#